data_AF-A0A432H7E9-F1
#
_entry.id   AF-A0A432H7E9-F1
#
_cell.length_a   1.000
_cell.length_b   1.000
_cell.length_c   1.000
_cell.angle_alpha   90.00
_cell.angle_beta   90.00
_cell.angle_gamma   90.00
#
_symmetry.space_group_name_H-M   'P 1'
#
loop_
_entity.id
_entity.type
_entity.pdbx_description
1 polymer ?
#
loop_
_entity_poly.entity_id
_entity_poly.type
_entity_poly.pdbx_seq_one_letter_code
_entity_poly.pdbx_strand_id
1 'polypeptide(L)'
;MDLSIAAPRALKMQWIAVALLFVSSSVFAGGGQSLSISSTSTQGLAPASMTISLDSTDATEGYVLAVAYDDSQASVSDLSTAGTVTESSNSELVVPEILSGGFTLGVVVDAEPPFDGHSIPAGSGQALATITVTPMAVVSVETDIDFSFSDNTLNNPPLANIIVQGGMSIGAADGLGLNGGTLTLNVPPPATMSIEDGSATADGEGSTGDARVMLDNSLGGVQGFVTAISHDSGVITLEAISTGADTEAAGAEFQISNLYANGGTFGVVLDFQTPFEGQTIPEGDGVHLASYTYSCNNENIYVEGEPTPASETSALTLTDGVLGSPTLDNVIVVGGLSISPLQENGTFTCDPIAFPAEDTTLWMETEFDEGSGNYAYHGQTGDLCFFYADEDDYIQGFTFTVCYDCNLTIHEDSWEFNGSILNQVGVEYTAVQVDDDPDDGDGCELVVALLLDALPPFEGQTLPQTVSTSGNSADGRLLVGKMRITVDMDAECNEDQLIEWCNDINGTGEVNLYNNVVIDFESIQIYERNDTLVHVVPEEIFQRGDCNSDDKVDLADTATMLANQFNGLAILCPDACDSNDDGHLNMADAVHLLNWLFKFGDPPPAPGPIDDGPDATQDDMLPVCDSDDTNC
;
A
#
# COMPACT_ATOMS: atom_id res chain seq x y z
N MET A 1 -26.66 -10.83 -30.79
CA MET A 1 -25.21 -10.96 -31.00
C MET A 1 -24.62 -11.03 -29.61
N ASP A 2 -24.50 -12.25 -29.11
CA ASP A 2 -23.86 -12.57 -27.84
C ASP A 2 -22.35 -12.37 -27.97
N LEU A 3 -21.73 -11.69 -27.02
CA LEU A 3 -20.32 -11.86 -26.66
C LEU A 3 -20.17 -11.61 -25.16
N SER A 4 -19.69 -12.66 -24.49
CA SER A 4 -19.70 -12.92 -23.06
C SER A 4 -18.57 -12.24 -22.29
N ILE A 5 -18.88 -11.83 -21.07
CA ILE A 5 -17.97 -11.48 -19.98
C ILE A 5 -17.20 -12.73 -19.51
N ALA A 6 -15.88 -12.65 -19.37
CA ALA A 6 -15.05 -13.70 -18.77
C ALA A 6 -14.15 -13.09 -17.67
N ALA A 7 -14.42 -13.47 -16.43
CA ALA A 7 -13.57 -13.26 -15.26
C ALA A 7 -12.53 -14.39 -15.14
N PRO A 8 -11.32 -14.14 -14.59
CA PRO A 8 -10.33 -15.18 -14.40
C PRO A 8 -10.72 -16.09 -13.22
N ARG A 9 -10.76 -17.39 -13.49
CA ARG A 9 -11.15 -18.44 -12.56
C ARG A 9 -9.88 -18.93 -11.85
N ALA A 10 -9.83 -18.77 -10.52
CA ALA A 10 -8.80 -19.37 -9.68
C ALA A 10 -8.75 -20.89 -9.91
N LEU A 11 -7.64 -21.39 -10.46
CA LEU A 11 -7.37 -22.82 -10.53
C LEU A 11 -6.95 -23.30 -9.13
N LYS A 12 -7.91 -23.87 -8.39
CA LYS A 12 -7.59 -24.78 -7.29
C LYS A 12 -6.90 -26.01 -7.89
N MET A 13 -5.60 -26.12 -7.68
CA MET A 13 -4.80 -27.28 -8.04
C MET A 13 -5.25 -28.46 -7.17
N GLN A 14 -6.12 -29.31 -7.73
CA GLN A 14 -6.52 -30.57 -7.11
C GLN A 14 -5.34 -31.54 -7.23
N TRP A 15 -4.80 -31.92 -6.08
CA TRP A 15 -3.89 -33.06 -5.92
C TRP A 15 -4.60 -34.34 -6.38
N ILE A 16 -4.32 -34.78 -7.61
CA ILE A 16 -4.73 -36.10 -8.09
C ILE A 16 -3.57 -37.04 -7.80
N ALA A 17 -3.63 -37.73 -6.66
CA ALA A 17 -2.85 -38.93 -6.44
C ALA A 17 -3.38 -40.03 -7.38
N VAL A 18 -2.77 -40.17 -8.55
CA VAL A 18 -3.01 -41.33 -9.43
C VAL A 18 -2.28 -42.52 -8.80
N ALA A 19 -2.99 -43.28 -7.96
CA ALA A 19 -2.57 -44.60 -7.56
C ALA A 19 -2.69 -45.55 -8.78
N LEU A 20 -1.66 -45.55 -9.63
CA LEU A 20 -1.50 -46.52 -10.70
C LEU A 20 -1.07 -47.85 -10.07
N LEU A 21 -2.08 -48.66 -9.74
CA LEU A 21 -1.92 -50.04 -9.32
C LEU A 21 -1.44 -50.85 -10.54
N PHE A 22 -0.13 -50.87 -10.80
CA PHE A 22 0.47 -51.77 -11.77
C PHE A 22 0.48 -53.19 -11.18
N VAL A 23 -0.56 -53.96 -11.47
CA VAL A 23 -0.52 -55.43 -11.34
C VAL A 23 0.22 -55.95 -12.57
N SER A 24 1.55 -56.01 -12.50
CA SER A 24 2.36 -56.76 -13.46
C SER A 24 2.40 -58.23 -13.02
N SER A 25 1.45 -59.03 -13.51
CA SER A 25 1.45 -60.48 -13.35
C SER A 25 2.37 -61.13 -14.38
N SER A 26 3.65 -61.25 -14.02
CA SER A 26 4.61 -62.11 -14.72
C SER A 26 4.42 -63.56 -14.27
N VAL A 27 3.53 -64.29 -14.94
CA VAL A 27 3.36 -65.73 -14.70
C VAL A 27 4.52 -66.49 -15.36
N PHE A 28 5.49 -66.93 -14.57
CA PHE A 28 6.36 -68.05 -14.92
C PHE A 28 5.90 -69.31 -14.17
N ALA A 29 5.67 -70.37 -14.93
CA ALA A 29 5.22 -71.65 -14.44
C ALA A 29 6.39 -72.46 -13.85
N GLY A 30 6.41 -72.61 -12.53
CA GLY A 30 7.26 -73.56 -11.80
C GLY A 30 7.07 -73.43 -10.30
N GLY A 31 6.48 -74.46 -9.66
CA GLY A 31 6.31 -74.57 -8.20
C GLY A 31 5.36 -73.54 -7.58
N GLY A 32 4.42 -73.93 -6.72
CA GLY A 32 3.48 -72.99 -6.09
C GLY A 32 4.08 -72.02 -5.07
N GLN A 33 5.42 -71.86 -5.05
CA GLN A 33 6.16 -71.14 -4.01
C GLN A 33 7.17 -70.17 -4.62
N SER A 34 7.23 -68.94 -4.12
CA SER A 34 8.16 -67.94 -4.62
C SER A 34 8.59 -66.94 -3.55
N LEU A 35 9.83 -66.47 -3.63
CA LEU A 35 10.30 -65.27 -2.95
C LEU A 35 10.23 -64.11 -3.94
N SER A 36 9.67 -62.99 -3.50
CA SER A 36 9.49 -61.80 -4.32
C SER A 36 9.94 -60.55 -3.58
N ILE A 37 10.54 -59.59 -4.29
CA ILE A 37 10.86 -58.26 -3.77
C ILE A 37 9.91 -57.26 -4.41
N SER A 38 9.23 -56.43 -3.62
CA SER A 38 8.37 -55.38 -4.15
C SER A 38 9.17 -54.35 -4.95
N SER A 39 8.61 -53.82 -6.02
CA SER A 39 9.16 -52.64 -6.69
C SER A 39 8.56 -51.37 -6.13
N THR A 40 9.35 -50.29 -6.08
CA THR A 40 8.92 -48.98 -5.59
C THR A 40 9.62 -47.87 -6.37
N SER A 41 9.24 -46.62 -6.14
CA SER A 41 9.90 -45.46 -6.74
C SER A 41 10.11 -44.35 -5.73
N THR A 42 11.19 -43.59 -5.89
CA THR A 42 11.51 -42.42 -5.05
C THR A 42 12.04 -41.26 -5.91
N GLN A 43 12.32 -40.12 -5.28
CA GLN A 43 12.87 -38.92 -5.89
C GLN A 43 13.99 -38.37 -5.00
N GLY A 44 14.96 -37.69 -5.63
CA GLY A 44 16.10 -37.12 -4.91
C GLY A 44 16.85 -38.17 -4.09
N LEU A 45 17.16 -37.83 -2.84
CA LEU A 45 17.80 -38.72 -1.86
C LEU A 45 16.81 -39.25 -0.81
N ALA A 46 15.50 -39.19 -1.08
CA ALA A 46 14.49 -39.66 -0.13
C ALA A 46 14.53 -41.19 0.01
N PRO A 47 14.57 -41.73 1.25
CA PRO A 47 14.58 -43.16 1.47
C PRO A 47 13.24 -43.80 1.07
N ALA A 48 13.31 -45.02 0.55
CA ALA A 48 12.16 -45.82 0.16
C ALA A 48 12.19 -47.20 0.83
N SER A 49 11.02 -47.70 1.20
CA SER A 49 10.88 -49.05 1.75
C SER A 49 10.52 -50.06 0.66
N MET A 50 11.17 -51.22 0.68
CA MET A 50 10.83 -52.37 -0.16
C MET A 50 10.57 -53.58 0.72
N THR A 51 9.57 -54.37 0.39
CA THR A 51 9.16 -55.57 1.14
C THR A 51 9.58 -56.83 0.39
N ILE A 52 10.12 -57.79 1.13
CA ILE A 52 10.41 -59.14 0.64
C ILE A 52 9.27 -60.04 1.10
N SER A 53 8.63 -60.76 0.18
CA SER A 53 7.46 -61.59 0.45
C SER A 53 7.64 -63.04 0.00
N LEU A 54 6.88 -63.92 0.63
CA LEU A 54 6.83 -65.35 0.35
C LEU A 54 5.43 -65.78 -0.07
N ASP A 55 5.36 -66.44 -1.22
CA ASP A 55 4.29 -67.38 -1.55
C ASP A 55 4.75 -68.78 -1.16
N SER A 56 3.98 -69.47 -0.33
CA SER A 56 4.27 -70.86 0.07
C SER A 56 3.00 -71.71 0.11
N THR A 57 3.16 -72.98 -0.26
CA THR A 57 2.07 -73.98 -0.23
C THR A 57 2.00 -74.74 1.08
N ASP A 58 3.10 -74.74 1.83
CA ASP A 58 3.25 -75.42 3.11
C ASP A 58 3.85 -74.46 4.17
N ALA A 59 3.75 -74.87 5.44
CA ALA A 59 4.30 -74.10 6.54
C ALA A 59 5.84 -74.06 6.47
N THR A 60 6.43 -72.89 6.69
CA THR A 60 7.86 -72.61 6.54
C THR A 60 8.51 -72.48 7.92
N GLU A 61 9.49 -73.34 8.19
CA GLU A 61 10.22 -73.46 9.46
C GLU A 61 11.42 -72.51 9.54
N GLY A 62 11.85 -71.98 8.39
CA GLY A 62 12.95 -71.02 8.28
C GLY A 62 13.21 -70.67 6.82
N TYR A 63 14.03 -69.64 6.60
CA TYR A 63 14.41 -69.20 5.26
C TYR A 63 15.76 -68.49 5.27
N VAL A 64 16.39 -68.44 4.11
CA VAL A 64 17.62 -67.68 3.87
C VAL A 64 17.39 -66.80 2.65
N LEU A 65 17.63 -65.51 2.81
CA LEU A 65 17.63 -64.53 1.73
C LEU A 65 19.06 -64.08 1.47
N ALA A 66 19.43 -63.98 0.19
CA ALA A 66 20.65 -63.38 -0.30
C ALA A 66 20.29 -62.54 -1.54
N VAL A 67 20.31 -61.21 -1.38
CA VAL A 67 19.86 -60.24 -2.38
C VAL A 67 21.00 -59.29 -2.73
N ALA A 68 21.32 -59.19 -4.02
CA ALA A 68 22.32 -58.29 -4.56
C ALA A 68 21.67 -57.04 -5.17
N TYR A 69 22.37 -55.91 -5.07
CA TYR A 69 22.04 -54.63 -5.69
C TYR A 69 23.33 -53.84 -6.02
N ASP A 70 23.23 -52.80 -6.83
CA ASP A 70 24.36 -51.90 -7.12
C ASP A 70 24.58 -50.91 -5.97
N ASP A 71 25.58 -51.19 -5.12
CA ASP A 71 25.94 -50.38 -3.96
C ASP A 71 26.70 -49.09 -4.31
N SER A 72 26.90 -48.79 -5.60
CA SER A 72 27.32 -47.47 -6.07
C SER A 72 26.16 -46.53 -6.36
N GLN A 73 24.93 -47.05 -6.46
CA GLN A 73 23.73 -46.29 -6.83
C GLN A 73 22.74 -46.11 -5.67
N ALA A 74 22.70 -47.06 -4.74
CA ALA A 74 21.86 -47.01 -3.55
C ALA A 74 22.60 -47.58 -2.33
N SER A 75 22.07 -47.30 -1.15
CA SER A 75 22.51 -47.91 0.11
C SER A 75 21.33 -48.49 0.86
N VAL A 76 21.41 -49.74 1.31
CA VAL A 76 20.45 -50.32 2.25
C VAL A 76 20.89 -49.96 3.67
N SER A 77 20.07 -49.23 4.41
CA SER A 77 20.38 -48.76 5.77
C SER A 77 19.71 -49.58 6.87
N ASP A 78 18.61 -50.27 6.55
CA ASP A 78 17.89 -51.13 7.47
C ASP A 78 17.38 -52.39 6.77
N LEU A 79 17.39 -53.51 7.50
CA LEU A 79 16.87 -54.82 7.11
C LEU A 79 16.16 -55.41 8.32
N SER A 80 14.83 -55.34 8.32
CA SER A 80 14.02 -55.60 9.51
C SER A 80 12.90 -56.61 9.24
N THR A 81 12.64 -57.46 10.22
CA THR A 81 11.47 -58.36 10.25
C THR A 81 10.31 -57.77 11.06
N ALA A 82 10.45 -56.57 11.62
CA ALA A 82 9.38 -55.95 12.41
C ALA A 82 8.14 -55.65 11.55
N GLY A 83 6.95 -55.92 12.09
CA GLY A 83 5.66 -55.76 11.40
C GLY A 83 5.36 -56.84 10.34
N THR A 84 6.15 -57.90 10.27
CA THR A 84 6.06 -58.94 9.23
C THR A 84 5.54 -60.27 9.77
N VAL A 85 5.25 -61.24 8.87
CA VAL A 85 4.84 -62.58 9.33
C VAL A 85 5.95 -63.30 10.10
N THR A 86 7.20 -62.95 9.84
CA THR A 86 8.38 -63.47 10.55
C THR A 86 8.35 -63.11 12.03
N GLU A 87 8.02 -61.86 12.37
CA GLU A 87 7.88 -61.42 13.76
C GLU A 87 6.63 -62.06 14.39
N SER A 88 5.49 -62.03 13.70
CA SER A 88 4.24 -62.57 14.25
C SER A 88 4.25 -64.09 14.45
N SER A 89 5.16 -64.81 13.78
CA SER A 89 5.38 -66.24 13.96
C SER A 89 6.37 -66.55 15.10
N ASN A 90 6.79 -65.54 15.86
CA ASN A 90 7.77 -65.63 16.97
C ASN A 90 9.11 -66.24 16.54
N SER A 91 9.68 -65.78 15.42
CA SER A 91 10.94 -66.35 14.95
C SER A 91 12.08 -66.17 15.96
N GLU A 92 12.71 -67.28 16.35
CA GLU A 92 13.67 -67.32 17.47
C GLU A 92 15.10 -66.96 17.06
N LEU A 93 15.48 -67.20 15.81
CA LEU A 93 16.77 -66.78 15.27
C LEU A 93 16.55 -65.92 14.03
N VAL A 94 16.95 -64.65 14.10
CA VAL A 94 16.92 -63.70 12.99
C VAL A 94 18.30 -63.07 12.88
N VAL A 95 18.97 -63.29 11.75
CA VAL A 95 20.34 -62.83 11.50
C VAL A 95 20.36 -61.97 10.24
N PRO A 96 20.10 -60.64 10.36
CA PRO A 96 20.26 -59.70 9.26
C PRO A 96 21.73 -59.31 9.09
N GLU A 97 22.20 -59.21 7.86
CA GLU A 97 23.56 -58.76 7.53
C GLU A 97 23.54 -57.92 6.26
N ILE A 98 23.96 -56.66 6.35
CA ILE A 98 24.12 -55.76 5.20
C ILE A 98 25.59 -55.79 4.78
N LEU A 99 25.82 -56.05 3.49
CA LEU A 99 27.14 -56.27 2.89
C LEU A 99 27.38 -55.25 1.76
N SER A 100 28.61 -55.16 1.27
CA SER A 100 28.87 -54.49 -0.01
C SER A 100 28.24 -55.31 -1.13
N GLY A 101 27.50 -54.63 -2.02
CA GLY A 101 26.78 -55.20 -3.16
C GLY A 101 25.55 -56.04 -2.81
N GLY A 102 25.09 -56.06 -1.55
CA GLY A 102 23.92 -56.88 -1.18
C GLY A 102 23.62 -56.97 0.31
N PHE A 103 22.67 -57.83 0.66
CA PHE A 103 22.37 -58.19 2.05
C PHE A 103 21.94 -59.65 2.15
N THR A 104 22.07 -60.22 3.35
CA THR A 104 21.57 -61.55 3.67
C THR A 104 20.70 -61.54 4.92
N LEU A 105 19.69 -62.39 4.95
CA LEU A 105 18.83 -62.60 6.12
C LEU A 105 18.64 -64.10 6.34
N GLY A 106 19.16 -64.61 7.45
CA GLY A 106 18.89 -65.97 7.90
C GLY A 106 17.83 -65.99 8.99
N VAL A 107 16.77 -66.78 8.83
CA VAL A 107 15.71 -66.94 9.83
C VAL A 107 15.44 -68.40 10.12
N VAL A 108 15.36 -68.74 11.41
CA VAL A 108 14.83 -70.00 11.91
C VAL A 108 13.74 -69.68 12.92
N VAL A 109 12.54 -70.25 12.70
CA VAL A 109 11.37 -69.86 13.47
C VAL A 109 11.38 -70.48 14.87
N ASP A 110 11.70 -71.77 14.99
CA ASP A 110 11.68 -72.57 16.23
C ASP A 110 13.07 -73.22 16.43
N ALA A 111 14.04 -72.43 16.90
CA ALA A 111 15.47 -72.78 17.01
C ALA A 111 15.90 -73.18 18.44
N GLU A 112 15.15 -72.79 19.47
CA GLU A 112 15.47 -72.94 20.88
C GLU A 112 14.46 -73.86 21.61
N PRO A 113 14.88 -74.61 22.63
CA PRO A 113 13.94 -75.36 23.47
C PRO A 113 13.07 -74.44 24.35
N PRO A 114 11.78 -74.75 24.57
CA PRO A 114 11.05 -75.90 24.03
C PRO A 114 10.61 -75.68 22.57
N PHE A 115 10.88 -76.66 21.71
CA PHE A 115 10.45 -76.63 20.31
C PHE A 115 8.93 -76.73 20.23
N ASP A 116 8.28 -75.58 20.13
CA ASP A 116 6.82 -75.42 20.22
C ASP A 116 6.14 -75.62 18.85
N GLY A 117 6.92 -75.90 17.80
CA GLY A 117 6.44 -76.15 16.45
C GLY A 117 5.99 -74.87 15.74
N HIS A 118 6.55 -73.72 16.12
CA HIS A 118 6.29 -72.46 15.45
C HIS A 118 6.77 -72.52 14.00
N SER A 119 5.94 -72.02 13.09
CA SER A 119 6.24 -71.94 11.67
C SER A 119 5.46 -70.79 11.05
N ILE A 120 6.00 -70.24 9.97
CA ILE A 120 5.28 -69.27 9.14
C ILE A 120 4.22 -70.06 8.35
N PRO A 121 2.92 -69.73 8.45
CA PRO A 121 1.86 -70.47 7.77
C PRO A 121 2.04 -70.53 6.25
N ALA A 122 1.38 -71.47 5.58
CA ALA A 122 1.24 -71.41 4.12
C ALA A 122 0.35 -70.21 3.72
N GLY A 123 0.68 -69.54 2.63
CA GLY A 123 -0.03 -68.34 2.20
C GLY A 123 0.64 -67.65 1.02
N SER A 124 -0.03 -66.64 0.48
CA SER A 124 0.48 -65.82 -0.63
C SER A 124 0.75 -64.39 -0.18
N GLY A 125 1.82 -63.79 -0.68
CA GLY A 125 2.22 -62.41 -0.41
C GLY A 125 2.61 -62.17 1.05
N GLN A 126 3.10 -63.19 1.75
CA GLN A 126 3.46 -63.06 3.15
C GLN A 126 4.74 -62.22 3.29
N ALA A 127 4.62 -61.00 3.80
CA ALA A 127 5.77 -60.14 4.06
C ALA A 127 6.71 -60.82 5.08
N LEU A 128 7.95 -61.10 4.68
CA LEU A 128 8.99 -61.72 5.50
C LEU A 128 9.90 -60.69 6.15
N ALA A 129 10.29 -59.65 5.40
CA ALA A 129 11.19 -58.60 5.83
C ALA A 129 10.94 -57.33 5.02
N THR A 130 11.36 -56.20 5.57
CA THR A 130 11.36 -54.89 4.90
C THR A 130 12.79 -54.36 4.89
N ILE A 131 13.19 -53.74 3.78
CA ILE A 131 14.44 -52.99 3.68
C ILE A 131 14.14 -51.50 3.50
N THR A 132 15.02 -50.67 4.05
CA THR A 132 15.05 -49.22 3.78
C THR A 132 16.23 -48.93 2.86
N VAL A 133 15.93 -48.35 1.70
CA VAL A 133 16.90 -48.07 0.63
C VAL A 133 16.97 -46.56 0.41
N THR A 134 18.17 -46.01 0.42
CA THR A 134 18.43 -44.59 0.12
C THR A 134 19.23 -44.48 -1.18
N PRO A 135 18.80 -43.68 -2.16
CA PRO A 135 19.59 -43.39 -3.36
C PRO A 135 20.90 -42.68 -3.01
N MET A 136 21.97 -42.91 -3.77
CA MET A 136 23.27 -42.25 -3.56
C MET A 136 23.51 -41.05 -4.48
N ALA A 137 22.62 -40.80 -5.43
CA ALA A 137 22.72 -39.68 -6.36
C ALA A 137 21.34 -39.20 -6.81
N VAL A 138 21.25 -37.90 -7.08
CA VAL A 138 20.13 -37.30 -7.80
C VAL A 138 20.30 -37.58 -9.29
N VAL A 139 19.25 -38.07 -9.95
CA VAL A 139 19.29 -38.46 -11.36
C VAL A 139 18.67 -37.41 -12.27
N SER A 140 19.27 -37.19 -13.44
CA SER A 140 18.76 -36.28 -14.47
C SER A 140 17.85 -36.98 -15.50
N VAL A 141 17.76 -38.30 -15.42
CA VAL A 141 16.86 -39.16 -16.19
C VAL A 141 16.37 -40.28 -15.27
N GLU A 142 15.16 -40.77 -15.51
CA GLU A 142 14.63 -41.93 -14.77
C GLU A 142 15.64 -43.09 -14.82
N THR A 143 15.99 -43.62 -13.65
CA THR A 143 17.03 -44.64 -13.49
C THR A 143 16.52 -45.75 -12.59
N ASP A 144 16.62 -46.98 -13.05
CA ASP A 144 16.22 -48.17 -12.28
C ASP A 144 17.43 -48.80 -11.59
N ILE A 145 17.24 -49.17 -10.32
CA ILE A 145 18.18 -49.97 -9.53
C ILE A 145 17.55 -51.32 -9.25
N ASP A 146 18.16 -52.37 -9.79
CA ASP A 146 17.65 -53.74 -9.66
C ASP A 146 18.10 -54.39 -8.34
N PHE A 147 17.13 -54.99 -7.64
CA PHE A 147 17.34 -55.85 -6.48
C PHE A 147 17.06 -57.29 -6.89
N SER A 148 18.09 -58.13 -6.89
CA SER A 148 18.00 -59.49 -7.43
C SER A 148 18.46 -60.52 -6.41
N PHE A 149 17.75 -61.64 -6.30
CA PHE A 149 18.21 -62.76 -5.50
C PHE A 149 19.47 -63.37 -6.12
N SER A 150 20.53 -63.54 -5.32
CA SER A 150 21.84 -63.97 -5.77
C SER A 150 22.37 -65.15 -4.95
N ASP A 151 22.30 -66.35 -5.51
CA ASP A 151 22.78 -67.57 -4.86
C ASP A 151 24.31 -67.66 -4.85
N ASN A 152 24.86 -68.17 -3.75
CA ASN A 152 26.27 -68.52 -3.57
C ASN A 152 27.26 -67.37 -3.81
N THR A 153 26.82 -66.12 -3.64
CA THR A 153 27.63 -64.92 -3.92
C THR A 153 27.87 -64.06 -2.68
N LEU A 154 26.85 -63.89 -1.84
CA LEU A 154 26.89 -63.04 -0.64
C LEU A 154 27.18 -63.86 0.62
N ASN A 155 27.85 -63.24 1.59
CA ASN A 155 28.34 -63.83 2.85
C ASN A 155 29.57 -64.76 2.70
N ASN A 156 30.17 -65.16 3.82
CA ASN A 156 31.30 -66.08 3.89
C ASN A 156 31.14 -67.09 5.05
N PRO A 157 30.75 -68.36 4.79
CA PRO A 157 30.57 -68.96 3.47
C PRO A 157 29.36 -68.39 2.70
N PRO A 158 29.40 -68.39 1.35
CA PRO A 158 28.30 -67.85 0.57
C PRO A 158 26.98 -68.60 0.78
N LEU A 159 25.88 -67.85 0.86
CA LEU A 159 24.54 -68.39 1.12
C LEU A 159 23.73 -68.52 -0.18
N ALA A 160 22.81 -69.50 -0.21
CA ALA A 160 21.83 -69.68 -1.27
C ALA A 160 20.43 -69.33 -0.76
N ASN A 161 19.58 -68.79 -1.63
CA ASN A 161 18.20 -68.49 -1.31
C ASN A 161 17.41 -69.78 -1.16
N ILE A 162 16.91 -70.03 0.04
CA ILE A 162 16.16 -71.25 0.38
C ILE A 162 15.01 -70.96 1.33
N ILE A 163 13.98 -71.80 1.29
CA ILE A 163 13.00 -71.95 2.37
C ILE A 163 13.11 -73.36 2.96
N VAL A 164 12.75 -73.54 4.22
CA VAL A 164 12.77 -74.84 4.91
C VAL A 164 11.35 -75.26 5.24
N GLN A 165 10.95 -76.44 4.76
CA GLN A 165 9.62 -77.01 4.97
C GLN A 165 9.72 -78.50 5.26
N GLY A 166 9.14 -78.95 6.38
CA GLY A 166 9.20 -80.36 6.79
C GLY A 166 10.63 -80.87 6.96
N GLY A 167 11.55 -80.00 7.40
CA GLY A 167 12.97 -80.28 7.54
C GLY A 167 13.77 -80.38 6.23
N MET A 168 13.18 -80.04 5.07
CA MET A 168 13.88 -80.02 3.78
C MET A 168 14.11 -78.58 3.31
N SER A 169 15.32 -78.30 2.83
CA SER A 169 15.63 -77.04 2.13
C SER A 169 15.13 -77.11 0.69
N ILE A 170 14.38 -76.10 0.28
CA ILE A 170 13.87 -75.92 -1.09
C ILE A 170 14.51 -74.64 -1.63
N GLY A 171 15.40 -74.80 -2.62
CA GLY A 171 16.03 -73.67 -3.31
C GLY A 171 15.50 -73.49 -4.75
N ALA A 172 16.13 -72.59 -5.51
CA ALA A 172 15.77 -72.33 -6.90
C ALA A 172 15.82 -73.61 -7.78
N ALA A 173 16.80 -74.48 -7.53
CA ALA A 173 16.94 -75.76 -8.24
C ALA A 173 15.79 -76.75 -7.94
N ASP A 174 15.12 -76.58 -6.80
CA ASP A 174 14.00 -77.41 -6.34
C ASP A 174 12.63 -76.81 -6.71
N GLY A 175 12.63 -75.69 -7.45
CA GLY A 175 11.42 -75.04 -7.96
C GLY A 175 10.92 -73.84 -7.14
N LEU A 176 11.75 -73.27 -6.26
CA LEU A 176 11.47 -71.98 -5.63
C LEU A 176 11.61 -70.85 -6.66
N GLY A 177 10.54 -70.11 -6.94
CA GLY A 177 10.61 -68.91 -7.77
C GLY A 177 11.37 -67.79 -7.05
N LEU A 178 12.28 -67.11 -7.75
CA LEU A 178 13.02 -65.96 -7.23
C LEU A 178 12.74 -64.73 -8.11
N ASN A 179 11.88 -63.84 -7.63
CA ASN A 179 11.44 -62.66 -8.38
C ASN A 179 12.08 -61.40 -7.77
N GLY A 180 13.02 -60.79 -8.51
CA GLY A 180 13.61 -59.52 -8.13
C GLY A 180 12.60 -58.37 -8.10
N GLY A 181 13.04 -57.24 -7.55
CA GLY A 181 12.30 -55.98 -7.52
C GLY A 181 13.16 -54.85 -8.05
N THR A 182 12.55 -53.71 -8.34
CA THR A 182 13.25 -52.53 -8.84
C THR A 182 12.94 -51.31 -7.99
N LEU A 183 13.96 -50.51 -7.68
CA LEU A 183 13.80 -49.15 -7.18
C LEU A 183 13.95 -48.18 -8.37
N THR A 184 12.87 -47.52 -8.76
CA THR A 184 12.88 -46.50 -9.82
C THR A 184 13.16 -45.13 -9.21
N LEU A 185 14.27 -44.51 -9.60
CA LEU A 185 14.60 -43.13 -9.26
C LEU A 185 14.00 -42.19 -10.31
N ASN A 186 12.98 -41.43 -9.91
CA ASN A 186 12.42 -40.41 -10.77
C ASN A 186 13.26 -39.13 -10.71
N VAL A 187 13.25 -38.36 -11.80
CA VAL A 187 13.88 -37.03 -11.84
C VAL A 187 13.11 -36.09 -10.91
N PRO A 188 13.72 -35.54 -9.85
CA PRO A 188 13.05 -34.57 -9.01
C PRO A 188 12.91 -33.23 -9.73
N PRO A 189 11.91 -32.40 -9.37
CA PRO A 189 11.90 -31.00 -9.71
C PRO A 189 13.23 -30.32 -9.32
N PRO A 190 13.73 -29.36 -10.13
CA PRO A 190 14.89 -28.57 -9.74
C PRO A 190 14.58 -27.75 -8.50
N ALA A 191 15.53 -27.64 -7.59
CA ALA A 191 15.41 -26.73 -6.46
C ALA A 191 15.33 -25.27 -6.96
N THR A 192 14.49 -24.45 -6.34
CA THR A 192 14.30 -23.04 -6.71
C THR A 192 14.52 -22.18 -5.48
N MET A 193 15.45 -21.23 -5.57
CA MET A 193 15.72 -20.22 -4.57
C MET A 193 15.07 -18.91 -5.03
N SER A 194 14.22 -18.35 -4.20
CA SER A 194 13.47 -17.13 -4.50
C SER A 194 13.66 -16.08 -3.43
N ILE A 195 13.50 -14.80 -3.80
CA ILE A 195 13.43 -13.70 -2.85
C ILE A 195 11.98 -13.25 -2.78
N GLU A 196 11.40 -13.31 -1.59
CA GLU A 196 10.12 -12.67 -1.31
C GLU A 196 10.32 -11.16 -1.17
N ASP A 197 9.45 -10.41 -1.84
CA ASP A 197 9.48 -8.95 -1.83
C ASP A 197 9.45 -8.40 -0.40
N GLY A 198 10.23 -7.36 -0.15
CA GLY A 198 10.29 -6.65 1.12
C GLY A 198 9.86 -5.20 0.96
N SER A 199 9.52 -4.55 2.06
CA SER A 199 9.34 -3.10 2.07
C SER A 199 9.71 -2.47 3.40
N ALA A 200 10.07 -1.19 3.36
CA ALA A 200 10.26 -0.34 4.52
C ALA A 200 9.63 1.02 4.27
N THR A 201 9.27 1.69 5.36
CA THR A 201 8.77 3.06 5.32
C THR A 201 9.90 4.02 4.94
N ALA A 202 9.65 4.91 3.99
CA ALA A 202 10.56 5.97 3.56
C ALA A 202 10.39 7.23 4.42
N ASP A 203 10.56 7.11 5.73
CA ASP A 203 10.32 8.17 6.72
C ASP A 203 11.52 9.09 6.99
N GLY A 204 12.69 8.81 6.38
CA GLY A 204 13.94 9.54 6.65
C GLY A 204 14.61 9.18 7.98
N GLU A 205 13.98 8.33 8.81
CA GLU A 205 14.44 7.96 10.16
C GLU A 205 15.17 6.61 10.19
N GLY A 206 15.37 5.99 9.02
CA GLY A 206 16.08 4.72 8.88
C GLY A 206 15.23 3.52 9.27
N SER A 207 13.91 3.60 9.13
CA SER A 207 13.03 2.44 9.23
C SER A 207 13.50 1.30 8.33
N THR A 208 13.42 0.07 8.86
CA THR A 208 13.93 -1.13 8.18
C THR A 208 12.85 -2.15 7.90
N GLY A 209 13.02 -2.92 6.83
CA GLY A 209 12.18 -4.06 6.49
C GLY A 209 12.97 -5.23 5.93
N ASP A 210 12.38 -6.42 6.00
CA ASP A 210 13.04 -7.66 5.59
C ASP A 210 12.56 -8.14 4.22
N ALA A 211 13.50 -8.53 3.37
CA ALA A 211 13.26 -9.41 2.22
C ALA A 211 13.75 -10.82 2.56
N ARG A 212 12.90 -11.83 2.38
CA ARG A 212 13.18 -13.20 2.80
C ARG A 212 13.66 -14.05 1.63
N VAL A 213 14.69 -14.84 1.85
CA VAL A 213 15.17 -15.83 0.89
C VAL A 213 14.51 -17.16 1.18
N MET A 214 13.77 -17.66 0.20
CA MET A 214 12.97 -18.87 0.28
C MET A 214 13.57 -19.96 -0.61
N LEU A 215 13.31 -21.22 -0.27
CA LEU A 215 13.75 -22.38 -1.04
C LEU A 215 12.60 -23.37 -1.20
N ASP A 216 12.33 -23.75 -2.45
CA ASP A 216 11.53 -24.92 -2.80
C ASP A 216 12.50 -26.04 -3.18
N ASN A 217 12.52 -27.12 -2.41
CA ASN A 217 13.48 -28.20 -2.57
C ASN A 217 12.89 -29.57 -2.24
N SER A 218 13.05 -30.51 -3.17
CA SER A 218 12.67 -31.93 -3.04
C SER A 218 13.84 -32.89 -3.31
N LEU A 219 15.08 -32.40 -3.26
CA LEU A 219 16.28 -33.19 -3.55
C LEU A 219 16.76 -33.98 -2.32
N GLY A 220 16.37 -33.55 -1.13
CA GLY A 220 16.80 -34.08 0.16
C GLY A 220 17.13 -32.94 1.14
N GLY A 221 17.46 -33.31 2.39
CA GLY A 221 17.80 -32.34 3.44
C GLY A 221 19.00 -31.47 3.08
N VAL A 222 18.87 -30.15 3.25
CA VAL A 222 19.92 -29.17 2.98
C VAL A 222 20.89 -29.15 4.15
N GLN A 223 22.18 -29.38 3.90
CA GLN A 223 23.28 -29.41 4.89
C GLN A 223 23.95 -28.05 5.07
N GLY A 224 23.72 -27.14 4.13
CA GLY A 224 24.26 -25.80 4.10
C GLY A 224 23.88 -25.09 2.82
N PHE A 225 24.07 -23.78 2.77
CA PHE A 225 23.77 -22.97 1.60
C PHE A 225 24.63 -21.71 1.56
N VAL A 226 24.70 -21.10 0.38
CA VAL A 226 25.24 -19.76 0.17
C VAL A 226 24.19 -18.97 -0.60
N THR A 227 23.93 -17.75 -0.12
CA THR A 227 23.13 -16.74 -0.83
C THR A 227 24.03 -15.55 -1.16
N ALA A 228 23.82 -14.96 -2.32
CA ALA A 228 24.50 -13.77 -2.82
C ALA A 228 23.47 -12.91 -3.54
N ILE A 229 23.11 -11.78 -2.93
CA ILE A 229 22.03 -10.90 -3.40
C ILE A 229 22.60 -9.51 -3.68
N SER A 230 22.34 -8.96 -4.87
CA SER A 230 22.64 -7.57 -5.20
C SER A 230 21.40 -6.68 -5.18
N HIS A 231 21.60 -5.40 -4.91
CA HIS A 231 20.58 -4.35 -4.97
C HIS A 231 21.16 -3.05 -5.56
N ASP A 232 20.29 -2.08 -5.85
CA ASP A 232 20.71 -0.72 -6.20
C ASP A 232 21.02 0.08 -4.94
N SER A 233 22.32 0.33 -4.72
CA SER A 233 22.83 1.09 -3.57
C SER A 233 22.43 2.56 -3.58
N GLY A 234 21.89 3.06 -4.69
CA GLY A 234 21.34 4.41 -4.78
C GLY A 234 19.98 4.53 -4.08
N VAL A 235 19.20 3.45 -4.02
CA VAL A 235 17.80 3.45 -3.54
C VAL A 235 17.69 2.90 -2.13
N ILE A 236 18.36 1.78 -1.84
CA ILE A 236 18.30 1.10 -0.54
C ILE A 236 19.70 0.79 0.00
N THR A 237 19.78 0.60 1.32
CA THR A 237 20.99 0.16 2.03
C THR A 237 20.72 -1.16 2.74
N LEU A 238 21.62 -2.14 2.58
CA LEU A 238 21.57 -3.40 3.34
C LEU A 238 22.13 -3.19 4.75
N GLU A 239 21.27 -3.29 5.74
CA GLU A 239 21.60 -3.05 7.15
C GLU A 239 22.05 -4.32 7.88
N ALA A 240 21.41 -5.45 7.58
CA ALA A 240 21.72 -6.72 8.23
C ALA A 240 21.35 -7.92 7.36
N ILE A 241 21.99 -9.05 7.65
CA ILE A 241 21.57 -10.37 7.17
C ILE A 241 21.43 -11.27 8.39
N SER A 242 20.29 -11.94 8.53
CA SER A 242 19.98 -12.84 9.62
C SER A 242 19.53 -14.21 9.12
N THR A 243 19.66 -15.20 9.99
CA THR A 243 19.27 -16.59 9.72
C THR A 243 17.76 -16.70 9.61
N GLY A 244 17.27 -17.39 8.57
CA GLY A 244 15.84 -17.63 8.40
C GLY A 244 15.29 -18.63 9.41
N ALA A 245 13.97 -18.61 9.61
CA ALA A 245 13.31 -19.38 10.66
C ALA A 245 13.56 -20.91 10.57
N ASP A 246 13.52 -21.47 9.36
CA ASP A 246 13.76 -22.90 9.17
C ASP A 246 15.23 -23.28 9.32
N THR A 247 16.13 -22.35 8.96
CA THR A 247 17.57 -22.52 9.18
C THR A 247 17.94 -22.46 10.66
N GLU A 248 17.31 -21.56 11.41
CA GLU A 248 17.48 -21.47 12.86
C GLU A 248 16.89 -22.71 13.55
N ALA A 249 15.70 -23.17 13.13
CA ALA A 249 15.08 -24.39 13.65
C ALA A 249 15.92 -25.65 13.37
N ALA A 250 16.61 -25.70 12.23
CA ALA A 250 17.56 -26.76 11.89
C ALA A 250 18.88 -26.70 12.70
N GLY A 251 19.11 -25.60 13.43
CA GLY A 251 20.26 -25.46 14.32
C GLY A 251 21.57 -25.16 13.62
N ALA A 252 21.59 -24.16 12.73
CA ALA A 252 22.82 -23.73 12.05
C ALA A 252 24.01 -23.50 13.00
N GLU A 253 25.10 -24.23 12.76
CA GLU A 253 26.29 -24.20 13.64
C GLU A 253 27.40 -23.27 13.15
N PHE A 254 27.45 -22.99 11.84
CA PHE A 254 28.36 -22.02 11.26
C PHE A 254 27.61 -21.10 10.32
N GLN A 255 27.77 -19.79 10.52
CA GLN A 255 27.15 -18.77 9.69
C GLN A 255 28.12 -17.60 9.49
N ILE A 256 28.14 -17.06 8.28
CA ILE A 256 28.94 -15.87 7.94
C ILE A 256 28.15 -14.96 7.00
N SER A 257 27.92 -13.73 7.43
CA SER A 257 27.35 -12.65 6.61
C SER A 257 28.43 -11.65 6.24
N ASN A 258 28.41 -11.18 5.01
CA ASN A 258 29.18 -10.03 4.55
C ASN A 258 28.26 -9.05 3.86
N LEU A 259 28.34 -7.79 4.26
CA LEU A 259 27.57 -6.68 3.70
C LEU A 259 28.48 -5.89 2.76
N TYR A 260 27.94 -5.53 1.60
CA TYR A 260 28.57 -4.71 0.58
C TYR A 260 27.64 -3.54 0.26
N ALA A 261 28.19 -2.46 -0.31
CA ALA A 261 27.38 -1.31 -0.70
C ALA A 261 26.25 -1.68 -1.68
N ASN A 262 26.50 -2.65 -2.57
CA ASN A 262 25.58 -3.05 -3.63
C ASN A 262 25.02 -4.47 -3.44
N GLY A 263 25.09 -5.04 -2.23
CA GLY A 263 24.62 -6.40 -1.99
C GLY A 263 25.08 -7.02 -0.68
N GLY A 264 24.77 -8.30 -0.51
CA GLY A 264 25.18 -9.09 0.64
C GLY A 264 25.43 -10.54 0.26
N THR A 265 26.24 -11.23 1.05
CA THR A 265 26.42 -12.68 0.94
C THR A 265 26.25 -13.33 2.29
N PHE A 266 25.58 -14.47 2.34
CA PHE A 266 25.39 -15.24 3.56
C PHE A 266 25.61 -16.73 3.32
N GLY A 267 26.56 -17.29 4.06
CA GLY A 267 26.90 -18.71 4.01
C GLY A 267 26.57 -19.41 5.32
N VAL A 268 25.94 -20.58 5.25
CA VAL A 268 25.53 -21.39 6.39
C VAL A 268 25.98 -22.84 6.22
N VAL A 269 26.46 -23.45 7.29
CA VAL A 269 26.69 -24.89 7.43
C VAL A 269 26.02 -25.36 8.72
N LEU A 270 25.20 -26.42 8.63
CA LEU A 270 24.35 -26.85 9.74
C LEU A 270 25.08 -27.76 10.73
N ASP A 271 25.87 -28.72 10.23
CA ASP A 271 26.60 -29.68 11.06
C ASP A 271 28.11 -29.50 10.86
N PHE A 272 28.69 -28.56 11.61
CA PHE A 272 30.09 -28.15 11.48
C PHE A 272 30.93 -28.50 12.71
N GLN A 273 30.31 -28.67 13.87
CA GLN A 273 30.93 -28.93 15.16
C GLN A 273 30.78 -30.40 15.56
N THR A 274 31.73 -30.89 16.35
CA THR A 274 31.62 -32.24 16.93
C THR A 274 30.65 -32.26 18.12
N PRO A 275 29.85 -33.32 18.32
CA PRO A 275 29.74 -34.54 17.51
C PRO A 275 28.86 -34.31 16.28
N PHE A 276 29.30 -34.71 15.08
CA PHE A 276 28.54 -34.49 13.85
C PHE A 276 27.19 -35.24 13.89
N GLU A 277 26.08 -34.55 14.16
CA GLU A 277 24.76 -35.18 14.40
C GLU A 277 23.92 -35.30 13.12
N GLY A 278 24.41 -34.77 12.00
CA GLY A 278 23.75 -34.83 10.70
C GLY A 278 22.59 -33.85 10.53
N GLN A 279 22.67 -32.67 11.16
CA GLN A 279 21.64 -31.63 11.07
C GLN A 279 21.43 -31.21 9.61
N THR A 280 20.16 -31.18 9.20
CA THR A 280 19.72 -30.71 7.88
C THR A 280 18.47 -29.87 8.00
N ILE A 281 18.30 -28.88 7.13
CA ILE A 281 17.00 -28.25 6.91
C ILE A 281 16.17 -29.24 6.08
N PRO A 282 14.97 -29.63 6.54
CA PRO A 282 14.11 -30.57 5.81
C PRO A 282 13.77 -30.09 4.40
N GLU A 283 13.46 -31.04 3.51
CA GLU A 283 12.86 -30.74 2.21
C GLU A 283 11.45 -30.13 2.36
N GLY A 284 11.03 -29.33 1.39
CA GLY A 284 9.76 -28.64 1.41
C GLY A 284 9.69 -27.46 0.45
N ASP A 285 8.50 -26.88 0.35
CA ASP A 285 8.24 -25.63 -0.37
C ASP A 285 8.18 -24.49 0.64
N GLY A 286 8.70 -23.32 0.28
CA GLY A 286 8.71 -22.12 1.11
C GLY A 286 9.60 -22.24 2.34
N VAL A 287 10.74 -22.93 2.23
CA VAL A 287 11.73 -23.03 3.31
C VAL A 287 12.46 -21.70 3.47
N HIS A 288 12.36 -21.07 4.64
CA HIS A 288 12.97 -19.78 4.92
C HIS A 288 14.45 -19.91 5.30
N LEU A 289 15.34 -19.55 4.36
CA LEU A 289 16.79 -19.68 4.51
C LEU A 289 17.41 -18.48 5.26
N ALA A 290 17.09 -17.26 4.86
CA ALA A 290 17.71 -16.04 5.40
C ALA A 290 16.81 -14.81 5.22
N SER A 291 16.93 -13.83 6.12
CA SER A 291 16.34 -12.50 5.95
C SER A 291 17.42 -11.47 5.68
N TYR A 292 17.23 -10.66 4.64
CA TYR A 292 18.05 -9.49 4.33
C TYR A 292 17.25 -8.23 4.72
N THR A 293 17.78 -7.48 5.68
CA THR A 293 17.12 -6.29 6.25
C THR A 293 17.64 -5.05 5.56
N TYR A 294 16.76 -4.26 4.97
CA TYR A 294 17.09 -3.04 4.23
C TYR A 294 16.42 -1.80 4.82
N SER A 295 17.05 -0.65 4.61
CA SER A 295 16.51 0.69 4.83
C SER A 295 16.41 1.45 3.51
N CYS A 296 15.55 2.46 3.46
CA CYS A 296 15.40 3.36 2.31
C CYS A 296 16.35 4.56 2.43
N ASN A 297 17.03 4.89 1.33
CA ASN A 297 17.99 6.00 1.33
C ASN A 297 17.32 7.38 1.21
N ASN A 298 16.16 7.43 0.55
CA ASN A 298 15.41 8.63 0.26
C ASN A 298 14.11 8.63 1.06
N GLU A 299 13.77 9.77 1.67
CA GLU A 299 12.46 10.00 2.26
C GLU A 299 11.40 10.17 1.16
N ASN A 300 10.19 9.71 1.42
CA ASN A 300 9.05 9.83 0.52
C ASN A 300 7.80 10.09 1.37
N ILE A 301 7.71 11.32 1.87
CA ILE A 301 6.67 11.78 2.79
C ILE A 301 5.63 12.55 1.98
N TYR A 302 4.34 12.36 2.27
CA TYR A 302 3.26 13.13 1.68
C TYR A 302 2.23 13.52 2.73
N VAL A 303 1.46 14.58 2.48
CA VAL A 303 0.41 15.00 3.40
C VAL A 303 -0.87 14.22 3.13
N GLU A 304 -1.58 13.84 4.19
CA GLU A 304 -2.86 13.15 4.11
C GLU A 304 -3.88 14.01 3.34
N GLY A 305 -4.49 13.43 2.30
CA GLY A 305 -5.42 14.13 1.40
C GLY A 305 -4.84 14.39 0.00
N GLU A 306 -3.51 14.48 -0.12
CA GLU A 306 -2.84 14.59 -1.42
C GLU A 306 -2.68 13.21 -2.11
N PRO A 307 -2.52 13.18 -3.44
CA PRO A 307 -2.22 11.94 -4.16
C PRO A 307 -0.93 11.30 -3.64
N THR A 308 -0.99 10.03 -3.23
CA THR A 308 0.19 9.29 -2.78
C THR A 308 1.27 9.29 -3.87
N PRO A 309 2.50 9.73 -3.57
CA PRO A 309 3.60 9.70 -4.53
C PRO A 309 3.96 8.25 -4.87
N ALA A 310 4.61 8.05 -6.01
CA ALA A 310 5.07 6.71 -6.40
C ALA A 310 6.19 6.22 -5.47
N SER A 311 6.11 4.96 -5.05
CA SER A 311 7.18 4.31 -4.29
C SER A 311 8.44 4.17 -5.14
N GLU A 312 9.60 4.41 -4.51
CA GLU A 312 10.87 3.98 -5.09
C GLU A 312 11.05 2.48 -4.87
N THR A 313 11.70 1.81 -5.82
CA THR A 313 11.92 0.36 -5.76
C THR A 313 13.33 0.00 -6.19
N SER A 314 13.91 -1.02 -5.55
CA SER A 314 15.17 -1.64 -5.96
C SER A 314 14.94 -3.12 -6.23
N ALA A 315 15.39 -3.60 -7.39
CA ALA A 315 15.40 -5.03 -7.67
C ALA A 315 16.40 -5.75 -6.74
N LEU A 316 15.96 -6.83 -6.12
CA LEU A 316 16.80 -7.75 -5.36
C LEU A 316 17.12 -8.94 -6.24
N THR A 317 18.39 -9.06 -6.66
CA THR A 317 18.80 -10.07 -7.65
C THR A 317 19.69 -11.10 -6.99
N LEU A 318 19.35 -12.39 -7.12
CA LEU A 318 20.27 -13.48 -6.81
C LEU A 318 21.39 -13.48 -7.86
N THR A 319 22.63 -13.21 -7.46
CA THR A 319 23.76 -13.05 -8.40
C THR A 319 24.83 -14.10 -8.17
N ASP A 320 25.20 -14.82 -9.23
CA ASP A 320 26.34 -15.73 -9.20
C ASP A 320 27.60 -15.04 -9.72
N GLY A 321 28.74 -15.27 -9.06
CA GLY A 321 30.05 -14.80 -9.50
C GLY A 321 30.27 -13.28 -9.41
N VAL A 322 29.42 -12.54 -8.69
CA VAL A 322 29.52 -11.07 -8.59
C VAL A 322 30.03 -10.60 -7.22
N LEU A 323 29.47 -11.13 -6.13
CA LEU A 323 29.78 -10.69 -4.77
C LEU A 323 30.76 -11.64 -4.07
N GLY A 324 31.60 -11.12 -3.19
CA GLY A 324 32.63 -11.87 -2.46
C GLY A 324 34.03 -11.86 -3.09
N SER A 325 35.03 -12.23 -2.29
CA SER A 325 36.41 -12.44 -2.74
C SER A 325 37.03 -13.67 -2.06
N PRO A 326 37.07 -14.85 -2.70
CA PRO A 326 36.61 -15.12 -4.07
C PRO A 326 35.10 -14.91 -4.24
N THR A 327 34.67 -14.65 -5.46
CA THR A 327 33.25 -14.48 -5.79
C THR A 327 32.47 -15.74 -5.46
N LEU A 328 31.27 -15.56 -4.94
CA LEU A 328 30.38 -16.64 -4.49
C LEU A 328 29.21 -16.80 -5.46
N ASP A 329 28.73 -18.03 -5.54
CA ASP A 329 27.52 -18.40 -6.29
C ASP A 329 26.43 -18.79 -5.28
N ASN A 330 25.17 -18.62 -5.66
CA ASN A 330 24.03 -19.12 -4.90
C ASN A 330 24.01 -20.65 -5.02
N VAL A 331 24.20 -21.35 -3.91
CA VAL A 331 24.27 -22.81 -3.89
C VAL A 331 23.57 -23.38 -2.67
N ILE A 332 23.02 -24.58 -2.80
CA ILE A 332 22.62 -25.42 -1.67
C ILE A 332 23.48 -26.68 -1.64
N VAL A 333 23.67 -27.26 -0.46
CA VAL A 333 24.40 -28.52 -0.28
C VAL A 333 23.41 -29.60 0.12
N VAL A 334 23.26 -30.62 -0.72
CA VAL A 334 22.37 -31.77 -0.46
C VAL A 334 23.16 -33.05 -0.69
N GLY A 335 23.20 -33.94 0.31
CA GLY A 335 23.96 -35.20 0.23
C GLY A 335 25.45 -35.02 -0.04
N GLY A 336 26.05 -33.93 0.45
CA GLY A 336 27.46 -33.58 0.22
C GLY A 336 27.77 -32.99 -1.15
N LEU A 337 26.76 -32.79 -2.00
CA LEU A 337 26.90 -32.21 -3.33
C LEU A 337 26.44 -30.74 -3.34
N SER A 338 27.22 -29.88 -3.98
CA SER A 338 26.81 -28.51 -4.28
C SER A 338 25.88 -28.49 -5.48
N ILE A 339 24.71 -27.90 -5.30
CA ILE A 339 23.65 -27.79 -6.30
C ILE A 339 23.33 -26.31 -6.49
N SER A 340 23.34 -25.85 -7.74
CA SER A 340 22.89 -24.50 -8.12
C SER A 340 21.36 -24.53 -8.33
N PRO A 341 20.57 -23.88 -7.46
CA PRO A 341 19.13 -23.79 -7.65
C PRO A 341 18.78 -22.87 -8.81
N LEU A 342 17.56 -23.01 -9.34
CA LEU A 342 16.95 -21.96 -10.15
C LEU A 342 16.76 -20.71 -9.30
N GLN A 343 16.90 -19.53 -9.89
CA GLN A 343 16.88 -18.26 -9.16
C GLN A 343 15.67 -17.43 -9.58
N GLU A 344 14.90 -16.98 -8.59
CA GLU A 344 13.81 -16.04 -8.77
C GLU A 344 14.08 -14.78 -7.94
N ASN A 345 14.19 -13.65 -8.63
CA ASN A 345 14.50 -12.37 -8.02
C ASN A 345 13.27 -11.79 -7.31
N GLY A 346 13.52 -10.84 -6.41
CA GLY A 346 12.48 -10.07 -5.72
C GLY A 346 12.68 -8.57 -5.92
N THR A 347 11.88 -7.79 -5.21
CA THR A 347 11.91 -6.33 -5.18
C THR A 347 11.83 -5.85 -3.74
N PHE A 348 12.56 -4.78 -3.44
CA PHE A 348 12.38 -4.04 -2.21
C PHE A 348 11.69 -2.71 -2.53
N THR A 349 10.65 -2.38 -1.76
CA THR A 349 9.84 -1.17 -1.96
C THR A 349 10.03 -0.19 -0.82
N CYS A 350 10.23 1.08 -1.15
CA CYS A 350 10.25 2.19 -0.22
C CYS A 350 8.86 2.83 -0.17
N ASP A 351 8.10 2.46 0.85
CA ASP A 351 6.70 2.83 0.99
C ASP A 351 6.57 4.29 1.47
N PRO A 352 5.83 5.15 0.76
CA PRO A 352 5.58 6.51 1.20
C PRO A 352 4.82 6.56 2.53
N ILE A 353 5.11 7.56 3.35
CA ILE A 353 4.43 7.79 4.63
C ILE A 353 3.57 9.06 4.57
N ALA A 354 2.34 8.95 5.08
CA ALA A 354 1.43 10.07 5.23
C ALA A 354 1.72 10.85 6.51
N PHE A 355 1.72 12.18 6.43
CA PHE A 355 1.74 13.10 7.55
C PHE A 355 0.36 13.79 7.65
N PRO A 356 -0.21 14.00 8.84
CA PRO A 356 -1.49 14.72 8.97
C PRO A 356 -1.37 16.13 8.39
N ALA A 357 -2.46 16.63 7.78
CA ALA A 357 -2.54 18.03 7.40
C ALA A 357 -2.72 18.91 8.66
N GLU A 358 -2.16 20.12 8.64
CA GLU A 358 -2.43 21.10 9.70
C GLU A 358 -3.92 21.49 9.70
N ASP A 359 -4.49 21.71 10.89
CA ASP A 359 -5.92 21.97 11.05
C ASP A 359 -6.30 23.46 10.94
N THR A 360 -5.31 24.31 10.68
CA THR A 360 -5.53 25.72 10.40
C THR A 360 -6.52 25.88 9.24
N THR A 361 -7.42 26.86 9.35
CA THR A 361 -8.30 27.25 8.26
C THR A 361 -8.34 28.77 8.12
N LEU A 362 -8.24 29.28 6.90
CA LEU A 362 -8.39 30.69 6.57
C LEU A 362 -9.68 30.97 5.79
N TRP A 363 -10.25 32.14 6.00
CA TRP A 363 -11.40 32.65 5.24
C TRP A 363 -11.19 34.09 4.81
N MET A 364 -11.71 34.42 3.64
CA MET A 364 -12.02 35.79 3.24
C MET A 364 -13.53 35.99 3.22
N GLU A 365 -14.00 37.17 3.61
CA GLU A 365 -15.40 37.58 3.46
C GLU A 365 -15.50 39.06 3.12
N THR A 366 -16.39 39.40 2.19
CA THR A 366 -16.71 40.80 1.87
C THR A 366 -17.98 41.25 2.57
N GLU A 367 -17.98 42.46 3.12
CA GLU A 367 -19.11 43.10 3.78
C GLU A 367 -19.32 44.53 3.25
N PHE A 368 -20.50 44.81 2.67
CA PHE A 368 -20.87 46.14 2.20
C PHE A 368 -21.92 46.80 3.11
N ASP A 369 -21.90 48.15 3.19
CA ASP A 369 -22.54 48.99 4.23
C ASP A 369 -24.08 48.88 4.39
N GLU A 370 -24.75 48.04 3.60
CA GLU A 370 -26.21 47.82 3.64
C GLU A 370 -26.64 46.50 4.30
N GLY A 371 -25.71 45.76 4.91
CA GLY A 371 -26.01 44.42 5.45
C GLY A 371 -26.35 43.40 4.36
N SER A 372 -26.06 43.75 3.11
CA SER A 372 -26.27 42.95 1.90
C SER A 372 -25.24 41.84 1.75
N GLY A 373 -24.30 41.66 2.69
CA GLY A 373 -23.27 40.63 2.61
C GLY A 373 -22.30 40.92 1.47
N ASN A 374 -22.19 39.97 0.53
CA ASN A 374 -21.29 40.03 -0.61
C ASN A 374 -21.90 40.63 -1.89
N TYR A 375 -23.04 41.31 -1.79
CA TYR A 375 -23.71 41.95 -2.92
C TYR A 375 -23.38 43.45 -2.91
N ALA A 376 -22.98 43.98 -4.06
CA ALA A 376 -22.62 45.39 -4.19
C ALA A 376 -22.95 45.98 -5.56
N TYR A 377 -23.21 47.29 -5.62
CA TYR A 377 -23.39 48.02 -6.87
C TYR A 377 -22.11 48.76 -7.31
N HIS A 378 -22.09 49.25 -8.55
CA HIS A 378 -20.97 49.99 -9.11
C HIS A 378 -20.55 51.19 -8.23
N GLY A 379 -19.26 51.31 -7.95
CA GLY A 379 -18.69 52.36 -7.11
C GLY A 379 -18.94 52.18 -5.61
N GLN A 380 -19.74 51.19 -5.19
CA GLN A 380 -19.93 50.91 -3.77
C GLN A 380 -18.62 50.42 -3.16
N THR A 381 -18.35 50.88 -1.93
CA THR A 381 -17.16 50.50 -1.17
C THR A 381 -17.57 49.70 0.06
N GLY A 382 -16.91 48.56 0.29
CA GLY A 382 -17.10 47.68 1.45
C GLY A 382 -15.78 47.31 2.11
N ASP A 383 -15.81 46.27 2.94
CA ASP A 383 -14.68 45.70 3.65
C ASP A 383 -14.41 44.25 3.20
N LEU A 384 -13.17 43.93 2.84
CA LEU A 384 -12.65 42.57 2.68
C LEU A 384 -11.98 42.14 4.00
N CYS A 385 -12.56 41.15 4.68
CA CYS A 385 -12.18 40.69 6.00
C CYS A 385 -11.47 39.33 5.97
N PHE A 386 -10.38 39.21 6.73
CA PHE A 386 -9.55 37.99 6.80
C PHE A 386 -9.71 37.32 8.16
N PHE A 387 -9.99 36.02 8.18
CA PHE A 387 -10.20 35.25 9.41
C PHE A 387 -9.34 34.00 9.45
N TYR A 388 -9.03 33.54 10.66
CA TYR A 388 -8.41 32.24 10.89
C TYR A 388 -9.13 31.45 11.98
N ALA A 389 -8.95 30.13 11.94
CA ALA A 389 -9.24 29.19 13.00
C ALA A 389 -8.16 28.11 13.02
N ASP A 390 -7.84 27.63 14.22
CA ASP A 390 -6.81 26.64 14.51
C ASP A 390 -7.07 26.10 15.93
N GLU A 391 -7.20 24.79 16.13
CA GLU A 391 -7.66 24.26 17.42
C GLU A 391 -6.54 24.05 18.45
N ASP A 392 -5.31 23.81 18.01
CA ASP A 392 -4.22 23.37 18.87
C ASP A 392 -2.86 24.04 18.66
N ASP A 393 -2.74 25.01 17.75
CA ASP A 393 -1.51 25.77 17.52
C ASP A 393 -1.58 27.26 17.89
N TYR A 394 -0.38 27.80 18.15
CA TYR A 394 -0.15 29.21 18.42
C TYR A 394 0.55 29.85 17.22
N ILE A 395 -0.18 30.67 16.46
CA ILE A 395 0.34 31.24 15.22
C ILE A 395 1.24 32.45 15.48
N GLN A 396 2.43 32.47 14.89
CA GLN A 396 3.42 33.53 15.07
C GLN A 396 3.39 34.58 13.95
N GLY A 397 2.72 34.28 12.84
CA GLY A 397 2.58 35.19 11.71
C GLY A 397 1.86 34.56 10.52
N PHE A 398 1.61 35.40 9.51
CA PHE A 398 1.00 34.99 8.25
C PHE A 398 1.70 35.65 7.07
N THR A 399 1.65 34.97 5.93
CA THR A 399 1.73 35.61 4.61
C THR A 399 0.44 35.26 3.87
N PHE A 400 -0.36 36.26 3.55
CA PHE A 400 -1.55 36.13 2.71
C PHE A 400 -1.18 36.54 1.29
N THR A 401 -1.53 35.69 0.34
CA THR A 401 -1.40 35.93 -1.10
C THR A 401 -2.75 35.64 -1.75
N VAL A 402 -3.33 36.68 -2.34
CA VAL A 402 -4.72 36.70 -2.83
C VAL A 402 -4.72 37.22 -4.26
N CYS A 403 -5.49 36.56 -5.12
CA CYS A 403 -5.74 36.98 -6.49
C CYS A 403 -7.19 37.45 -6.57
N TYR A 404 -7.46 38.55 -7.25
CA TYR A 404 -8.81 39.08 -7.34
C TYR A 404 -9.14 39.56 -8.75
N ASP A 405 -10.43 39.60 -9.07
CA ASP A 405 -10.90 40.16 -10.34
C ASP A 405 -10.60 41.67 -10.39
N CYS A 406 -9.87 42.10 -11.42
CA CYS A 406 -9.43 43.48 -11.61
C CYS A 406 -10.56 44.49 -11.88
N ASN A 407 -11.83 44.06 -11.91
CA ASN A 407 -12.98 44.95 -11.81
C ASN A 407 -13.32 45.32 -10.35
N LEU A 408 -12.47 44.94 -9.40
CA LEU A 408 -12.51 45.38 -8.02
C LEU A 408 -11.24 46.19 -7.73
N THR A 409 -11.37 47.34 -7.08
CA THR A 409 -10.21 48.08 -6.56
C THR A 409 -10.03 47.78 -5.07
N ILE A 410 -8.90 47.20 -4.68
CA ILE A 410 -8.49 47.09 -3.26
C ILE A 410 -7.63 48.30 -2.89
N HIS A 411 -7.96 49.00 -1.81
CA HIS A 411 -7.24 50.23 -1.43
C HIS A 411 -6.00 49.90 -0.58
N GLU A 412 -4.80 50.00 -1.15
CA GLU A 412 -3.51 49.63 -0.51
C GLU A 412 -3.33 50.18 0.92
N ASP A 413 -3.62 51.47 1.12
CA ASP A 413 -3.43 52.17 2.40
C ASP A 413 -4.59 51.94 3.42
N SER A 414 -5.53 51.04 3.12
CA SER A 414 -6.76 50.88 3.92
C SER A 414 -6.73 49.78 4.97
N TRP A 415 -5.63 49.01 5.07
CA TRP A 415 -5.53 47.91 6.02
C TRP A 415 -5.75 48.37 7.46
N GLU A 416 -6.69 47.73 8.15
CA GLU A 416 -7.02 48.02 9.53
C GLU A 416 -7.21 46.79 10.42
N PHE A 417 -6.86 46.96 11.69
CA PHE A 417 -6.99 45.93 12.73
C PHE A 417 -8.22 46.13 13.61
N ASN A 418 -9.09 47.10 13.33
CA ASN A 418 -10.22 47.39 14.21
C ASN A 418 -11.15 46.16 14.32
N GLY A 419 -11.49 45.76 15.54
CA GLY A 419 -12.25 44.53 15.81
C GLY A 419 -11.46 43.21 15.70
N SER A 420 -10.23 43.22 15.20
CA SER A 420 -9.39 42.03 15.05
C SER A 420 -8.74 41.56 16.35
N ILE A 421 -8.29 40.30 16.38
CA ILE A 421 -7.45 39.76 17.46
C ILE A 421 -6.08 40.46 17.53
N LEU A 422 -5.54 40.92 16.39
CA LEU A 422 -4.24 41.60 16.32
C LEU A 422 -4.27 42.98 16.97
N ASN A 423 -5.42 43.63 17.11
CA ASN A 423 -5.54 44.86 17.90
C ASN A 423 -5.41 44.62 19.42
N GLN A 424 -5.61 43.37 19.88
CA GLN A 424 -5.45 43.00 21.29
C GLN A 424 -4.07 42.43 21.57
N VAL A 425 -3.62 41.51 20.72
CA VAL A 425 -2.32 40.84 20.85
C VAL A 425 -1.19 41.82 20.50
N GLY A 426 -1.36 42.57 19.42
CA GLY A 426 -0.34 43.40 18.80
C GLY A 426 0.27 42.69 17.59
N VAL A 427 0.76 43.48 16.65
CA VAL A 427 1.58 43.01 15.53
C VAL A 427 2.80 43.91 15.45
N GLU A 428 3.98 43.34 15.22
CA GLU A 428 5.24 44.08 15.21
C GLU A 428 5.80 44.30 13.81
N TYR A 429 5.40 43.47 12.86
CA TYR A 429 5.66 43.68 11.44
C TYR A 429 4.37 43.53 10.63
N THR A 430 4.09 44.54 9.81
CA THR A 430 3.00 44.52 8.84
C THR A 430 3.52 45.11 7.54
N ALA A 431 3.32 44.39 6.45
CA ALA A 431 3.52 44.88 5.10
C ALA A 431 2.32 44.48 4.25
N VAL A 432 1.75 45.44 3.54
CA VAL A 432 0.63 45.24 2.60
C VAL A 432 1.12 45.74 1.26
N GLN A 433 0.84 44.99 0.20
CA GLN A 433 1.07 45.38 -1.18
C GLN A 433 -0.19 45.02 -1.96
N VAL A 434 -0.69 45.98 -2.73
CA VAL A 434 -1.76 45.74 -3.70
C VAL A 434 -1.16 45.97 -5.07
N ASP A 435 -1.22 44.95 -5.91
CA ASP A 435 -0.97 45.08 -7.33
C ASP A 435 -2.31 45.09 -8.07
N ASP A 436 -2.62 46.21 -8.69
CA ASP A 436 -3.88 46.45 -9.40
C ASP A 436 -3.65 46.55 -10.92
N ASP A 437 -2.50 46.05 -11.40
CA ASP A 437 -2.11 46.05 -12.82
C ASP A 437 -2.24 44.65 -13.43
N PRO A 438 -3.32 44.35 -14.19
CA PRO A 438 -3.49 43.05 -14.83
C PRO A 438 -2.46 42.71 -15.91
N ASP A 439 -1.65 43.68 -16.37
CA ASP A 439 -0.79 43.55 -17.55
C ASP A 439 0.66 43.14 -17.24
N ASP A 440 1.01 42.88 -15.98
CA ASP A 440 2.39 42.61 -15.54
C ASP A 440 2.78 41.12 -15.56
N GLY A 441 1.80 40.20 -15.56
CA GLY A 441 1.98 38.79 -15.89
C GLY A 441 1.26 37.80 -14.98
N ASP A 442 0.79 38.24 -13.81
CA ASP A 442 0.13 37.40 -12.80
C ASP A 442 -1.21 37.96 -12.30
N GLY A 443 -1.60 39.16 -12.76
CA GLY A 443 -2.97 39.68 -12.61
C GLY A 443 -3.10 40.65 -11.43
N CYS A 444 -4.31 40.88 -10.94
CA CYS A 444 -4.49 41.72 -9.75
C CYS A 444 -4.33 40.90 -8.46
N GLU A 445 -3.52 41.42 -7.56
CA GLU A 445 -2.95 40.67 -6.44
C GLU A 445 -2.91 41.48 -5.15
N LEU A 446 -3.12 40.80 -4.03
CA LEU A 446 -2.96 41.35 -2.70
C LEU A 446 -2.00 40.47 -1.91
N VAL A 447 -0.95 41.09 -1.36
CA VAL A 447 0.00 40.46 -0.46
C VAL A 447 -0.05 41.14 0.91
N VAL A 448 -0.23 40.34 1.96
CA VAL A 448 -0.19 40.83 3.35
C VAL A 448 0.74 39.96 4.18
N ALA A 449 1.79 40.55 4.74
CA ALA A 449 2.73 39.88 5.64
C ALA A 449 2.57 40.42 7.07
N LEU A 450 2.37 39.51 8.03
CA LEU A 450 2.14 39.81 9.44
C LEU A 450 3.09 38.99 10.31
N LEU A 451 3.80 39.63 11.25
CA LEU A 451 4.63 38.93 12.23
C LEU A 451 4.46 39.56 13.62
N LEU A 452 4.28 38.72 14.64
CA LEU A 452 3.89 39.17 15.98
C LEU A 452 5.07 39.56 16.85
N ASP A 453 6.08 38.69 17.03
CA ASP A 453 7.25 38.90 17.92
C ASP A 453 8.53 39.15 17.09
N ALA A 454 8.49 40.16 16.23
CA ALA A 454 9.52 40.49 15.26
C ALA A 454 10.62 41.43 15.81
N LEU A 455 10.37 42.15 16.90
CA LEU A 455 11.19 43.24 17.41
C LEU A 455 11.64 42.99 18.86
N PRO A 456 12.87 43.38 19.24
CA PRO A 456 13.30 43.26 20.64
C PRO A 456 12.51 44.19 21.58
N PRO A 457 12.20 43.75 22.82
CA PRO A 457 12.49 42.43 23.38
C PRO A 457 11.53 41.36 22.85
N PHE A 458 12.06 40.18 22.47
CA PHE A 458 11.25 39.05 22.03
C PHE A 458 10.50 38.44 23.22
N GLU A 459 9.20 38.67 23.32
CA GLU A 459 8.36 38.25 24.46
C GLU A 459 7.54 36.98 24.17
N GLY A 460 7.70 36.38 22.99
CA GLY A 460 7.03 35.14 22.58
C GLY A 460 5.56 35.37 22.22
N GLN A 461 5.24 36.51 21.62
CA GLN A 461 3.87 36.88 21.27
C GLN A 461 3.33 36.04 20.11
N THR A 462 2.17 35.43 20.30
CA THR A 462 1.49 34.59 19.30
C THR A 462 -0.01 34.87 19.30
N LEU A 463 -0.66 34.50 18.20
CA LEU A 463 -2.11 34.42 18.12
C LEU A 463 -2.59 33.18 18.87
N PRO A 464 -3.74 33.27 19.56
CA PRO A 464 -4.27 32.16 20.33
C PRO A 464 -4.92 31.09 19.45
N GLN A 465 -4.98 29.87 19.97
CA GLN A 465 -5.88 28.83 19.47
C GLN A 465 -7.33 29.32 19.47
N THR A 466 -8.08 28.94 18.45
CA THR A 466 -9.52 29.16 18.35
C THR A 466 -10.25 27.89 18.78
N VAL A 467 -11.09 28.02 19.80
CA VAL A 467 -12.03 26.95 20.15
C VAL A 467 -13.42 27.39 19.76
N SER A 468 -14.17 26.53 19.04
CA SER A 468 -15.60 26.72 18.82
C SER A 468 -16.32 26.73 20.17
N THR A 469 -16.39 27.90 20.78
CA THR A 469 -17.14 28.16 22.01
C THR A 469 -18.25 29.12 21.69
N SER A 470 -19.46 28.75 22.11
CA SER A 470 -20.67 29.55 21.94
C SER A 470 -20.54 30.91 22.66
N GLY A 471 -20.00 31.91 21.98
CA GLY A 471 -19.79 33.25 22.54
C GLY A 471 -18.84 34.12 21.72
N ASN A 472 -19.43 34.92 20.82
CA ASN A 472 -18.92 36.09 20.07
C ASN A 472 -18.50 35.90 18.60
N SER A 473 -18.40 34.68 18.10
CA SER A 473 -18.50 34.34 16.68
C SER A 473 -19.34 33.07 16.61
N ALA A 474 -20.39 32.99 15.80
CA ALA A 474 -21.23 31.79 15.77
C ALA A 474 -20.44 30.52 15.36
N ASP A 475 -19.26 30.71 14.73
CA ASP A 475 -18.43 29.66 14.12
C ASP A 475 -16.99 29.56 14.68
N GLY A 476 -16.66 30.23 15.80
CA GLY A 476 -15.37 30.04 16.50
C GLY A 476 -14.11 30.72 15.93
N ARG A 477 -14.14 31.18 14.67
CA ARG A 477 -13.04 31.92 14.00
C ARG A 477 -12.80 33.34 14.52
N LEU A 478 -11.56 33.82 14.35
CA LEU A 478 -11.10 35.15 14.77
C LEU A 478 -10.69 36.02 13.57
N LEU A 479 -11.12 37.29 13.58
CA LEU A 479 -10.74 38.30 12.57
C LEU A 479 -9.27 38.67 12.74
N VAL A 480 -8.49 38.57 11.67
CA VAL A 480 -7.07 38.97 11.58
C VAL A 480 -6.94 40.46 11.22
N GLY A 481 -7.70 40.92 10.24
CA GLY A 481 -7.72 42.30 9.77
C GLY A 481 -8.66 42.48 8.59
N LYS A 482 -8.83 43.71 8.11
CA LYS A 482 -9.67 44.02 6.95
C LYS A 482 -9.11 45.16 6.10
N MET A 483 -9.52 45.19 4.83
CA MET A 483 -9.18 46.22 3.85
C MET A 483 -10.43 46.77 3.19
N ARG A 484 -10.38 48.01 2.69
CA ARG A 484 -11.42 48.57 1.84
C ARG A 484 -11.33 48.01 0.43
N ILE A 485 -12.49 47.66 -0.12
CA ILE A 485 -12.66 47.19 -1.49
C ILE A 485 -13.79 47.97 -2.17
N THR A 486 -13.63 48.31 -3.45
CA THR A 486 -14.63 49.03 -4.26
C THR A 486 -14.95 48.22 -5.51
N VAL A 487 -16.22 48.17 -5.90
CA VAL A 487 -16.63 47.65 -7.21
C VAL A 487 -16.39 48.71 -8.26
N ASP A 488 -15.64 48.39 -9.31
CA ASP A 488 -15.36 49.35 -10.37
C ASP A 488 -16.58 49.57 -11.27
N MET A 489 -16.60 50.72 -11.94
CA MET A 489 -17.68 51.09 -12.86
C MET A 489 -17.70 50.23 -14.14
N ASP A 490 -16.63 49.51 -14.43
CA ASP A 490 -16.51 48.63 -15.59
C ASP A 490 -16.90 47.16 -15.26
N ALA A 491 -17.22 46.85 -14.00
CA ALA A 491 -17.61 45.52 -13.57
C ALA A 491 -18.92 45.06 -14.24
N GLU A 492 -18.98 43.82 -14.71
CA GLU A 492 -20.20 43.31 -15.34
C GLU A 492 -21.31 43.05 -14.30
N CYS A 493 -22.52 43.54 -14.56
CA CYS A 493 -23.64 43.35 -13.65
C CYS A 493 -24.22 41.92 -13.69
N ASN A 494 -24.72 41.47 -12.54
CA ASN A 494 -25.18 40.11 -12.27
C ASN A 494 -24.11 39.03 -12.45
N GLU A 495 -22.83 39.42 -12.36
CA GLU A 495 -21.68 38.53 -12.42
C GLU A 495 -20.91 38.55 -11.09
N ASP A 496 -20.25 37.43 -10.79
CA ASP A 496 -19.40 37.27 -9.61
C ASP A 496 -17.98 37.76 -9.92
N GLN A 497 -17.48 38.67 -9.09
CA GLN A 497 -16.08 39.10 -9.09
C GLN A 497 -15.33 38.28 -8.03
N LEU A 498 -14.49 37.35 -8.48
CA LEU A 498 -13.85 36.36 -7.61
C LEU A 498 -12.68 36.96 -6.82
N ILE A 499 -12.50 36.49 -5.59
CA ILE A 499 -11.35 36.80 -4.73
C ILE A 499 -10.86 35.49 -4.12
N GLU A 500 -9.73 35.00 -4.62
CA GLU A 500 -9.25 33.65 -4.37
C GLU A 500 -7.88 33.67 -3.67
N TRP A 501 -7.68 32.71 -2.76
CA TRP A 501 -6.35 32.45 -2.22
C TRP A 501 -5.47 31.81 -3.29
N CYS A 502 -4.39 32.49 -3.68
CA CYS A 502 -3.49 32.00 -4.71
C CYS A 502 -2.05 32.00 -4.24
N ASN A 503 -1.22 31.16 -4.85
CA ASN A 503 0.20 31.01 -4.54
C ASN A 503 1.01 31.34 -5.80
N ASP A 504 2.32 31.48 -5.64
CA ASP A 504 3.24 31.74 -6.74
C ASP A 504 3.06 33.12 -7.42
N ILE A 505 2.56 34.08 -6.63
CA ILE A 505 2.34 35.47 -7.04
C ILE A 505 3.44 36.39 -6.52
N ASN A 506 3.66 37.52 -7.15
CA ASN A 506 4.82 38.37 -6.84
C ASN A 506 4.45 39.75 -6.24
N GLY A 507 3.16 40.12 -6.25
CA GLY A 507 2.68 41.44 -5.92
C GLY A 507 3.46 42.51 -6.69
N THR A 508 3.75 43.64 -6.04
CA THR A 508 4.59 44.70 -6.64
C THR A 508 6.10 44.37 -6.70
N GLY A 509 6.47 43.10 -6.46
CA GLY A 509 7.83 42.64 -6.15
C GLY A 509 8.58 42.00 -7.32
N GLU A 510 9.52 41.10 -6.99
CA GLU A 510 10.20 40.23 -7.98
C GLU A 510 10.30 38.77 -7.46
N VAL A 511 9.74 38.48 -6.28
CA VAL A 511 9.89 37.20 -5.59
C VAL A 511 8.52 36.58 -5.43
N ASN A 512 8.38 35.35 -5.92
CA ASN A 512 7.13 34.62 -5.77
C ASN A 512 6.89 34.27 -4.29
N LEU A 513 5.68 34.56 -3.85
CA LEU A 513 5.20 34.38 -2.49
C LEU A 513 4.11 33.31 -2.45
N TYR A 514 3.90 32.79 -1.26
CA TYR A 514 2.96 31.71 -0.99
C TYR A 514 2.16 32.07 0.25
N ASN A 515 0.94 31.56 0.33
CA ASN A 515 0.18 31.58 1.55
C ASN A 515 0.93 30.77 2.61
N ASN A 516 1.31 31.43 3.71
CA ASN A 516 2.01 30.80 4.82
C ASN A 516 1.32 31.12 6.14
N VAL A 517 1.27 30.12 7.02
CA VAL A 517 1.03 30.28 8.46
C VAL A 517 2.34 29.92 9.16
N VAL A 518 2.77 30.72 10.14
CA VAL A 518 4.00 30.45 10.89
C VAL A 518 3.64 29.78 12.22
N ILE A 519 4.02 28.52 12.37
CA ILE A 519 3.79 27.68 13.57
C ILE A 519 5.14 27.08 13.97
N ASP A 520 5.47 27.10 15.27
CA ASP A 520 6.76 26.64 15.79
C ASP A 520 8.01 27.08 14.99
N PHE A 521 7.98 28.31 14.46
CA PHE A 521 9.03 28.90 13.61
C PHE A 521 9.22 28.24 12.23
N GLU A 522 8.28 27.41 11.81
CA GLU A 522 8.21 26.79 10.49
C GLU A 522 7.15 27.46 9.63
N SER A 523 7.36 27.49 8.31
CA SER A 523 6.38 28.01 7.35
C SER A 523 5.51 26.87 6.86
N ILE A 524 4.28 26.84 7.34
CA ILE A 524 3.25 25.88 6.91
C ILE A 524 2.52 26.49 5.71
N GLN A 525 2.24 25.69 4.69
CA GLN A 525 1.50 26.12 3.47
C GLN A 525 0.28 25.23 3.15
N ILE A 526 0.13 24.11 3.87
CA ILE A 526 -0.89 23.09 3.60
C ILE A 526 -1.91 23.14 4.73
N TYR A 527 -2.99 23.87 4.48
CA TYR A 527 -4.09 24.09 5.40
C TYR A 527 -5.31 24.56 4.59
N GLU A 528 -6.50 24.53 5.19
CA GLU A 528 -7.74 24.87 4.48
C GLU A 528 -7.84 26.39 4.22
N ARG A 529 -8.29 26.76 3.03
CA ARG A 529 -8.47 28.15 2.60
C ARG A 529 -9.80 28.27 1.87
N ASN A 530 -10.62 29.20 2.34
CA ASN A 530 -11.95 29.45 1.79
C ASN A 530 -11.96 30.81 1.11
N ASP A 531 -12.15 30.78 -0.21
CA ASP A 531 -12.24 31.94 -1.10
C ASP A 531 -13.51 32.76 -0.84
N THR A 532 -13.60 33.92 -1.47
CA THR A 532 -14.78 34.77 -1.44
C THR A 532 -15.06 35.41 -2.80
N LEU A 533 -16.13 36.18 -2.90
CA LEU A 533 -16.50 36.88 -4.13
C LEU A 533 -17.36 38.11 -3.81
N VAL A 534 -17.43 39.05 -4.74
CA VAL A 534 -18.43 40.13 -4.75
C VAL A 534 -19.40 39.90 -5.91
N HIS A 535 -20.70 39.79 -5.62
CA HIS A 535 -21.72 39.69 -6.65
C HIS A 535 -22.21 41.10 -7.02
N VAL A 536 -22.01 41.51 -8.27
CA VAL A 536 -22.40 42.85 -8.72
C VAL A 536 -23.91 42.87 -8.98
N VAL A 537 -24.64 43.71 -8.24
CA VAL A 537 -26.08 43.91 -8.43
C VAL A 537 -26.35 45.28 -9.07
N PRO A 538 -27.41 45.39 -9.89
CA PRO A 538 -27.85 46.69 -10.39
C PRO A 538 -28.22 47.65 -9.26
N GLU A 539 -27.78 48.90 -9.36
CA GLU A 539 -28.29 50.00 -8.54
C GLU A 539 -29.56 50.56 -9.19
N GLU A 540 -30.65 50.65 -8.43
CA GLU A 540 -31.86 51.32 -8.90
C GLU A 540 -31.61 52.83 -9.00
N ILE A 541 -31.87 53.42 -10.16
CA ILE A 541 -31.69 54.85 -10.42
C ILE A 541 -32.96 55.46 -10.99
N PHE A 542 -33.18 56.74 -10.75
CA PHE A 542 -34.37 57.44 -11.25
C PHE A 542 -34.15 58.94 -11.38
N GLN A 543 -35.03 59.62 -12.12
CA GLN A 543 -35.16 61.08 -12.09
C GLN A 543 -36.18 61.48 -11.02
N ARG A 544 -35.76 62.27 -10.05
CA ARG A 544 -36.68 62.74 -9.01
C ARG A 544 -37.71 63.69 -9.63
N GLY A 545 -38.96 63.25 -9.64
CA GLY A 545 -40.08 63.91 -10.29
C GLY A 545 -40.63 63.17 -11.52
N ASP A 546 -39.97 62.13 -12.04
CA ASP A 546 -40.49 61.28 -13.13
C ASP A 546 -41.37 60.16 -12.56
N CYS A 547 -42.59 60.53 -12.17
CA CYS A 547 -43.50 59.63 -11.50
C CYS A 547 -44.17 58.63 -12.47
N ASN A 548 -44.10 58.87 -13.79
CA ASN A 548 -44.64 57.95 -14.79
C ASN A 548 -43.61 57.14 -15.56
N SER A 549 -42.33 57.26 -15.21
CA SER A 549 -41.20 56.50 -15.76
C SER A 549 -41.17 56.62 -17.29
N ASP A 550 -41.10 57.85 -17.81
CA ASP A 550 -41.03 58.12 -19.27
C ASP A 550 -39.83 58.98 -19.73
N ASP A 551 -38.83 59.06 -18.84
CA ASP A 551 -37.57 59.81 -18.87
C ASP A 551 -37.78 61.32 -19.02
N LYS A 552 -38.95 61.83 -18.61
CA LYS A 552 -39.29 63.25 -18.71
C LYS A 552 -40.10 63.73 -17.53
N VAL A 553 -39.44 64.52 -16.70
CA VAL A 553 -40.12 65.29 -15.67
C VAL A 553 -40.94 66.45 -16.26
N ASP A 554 -42.25 66.25 -16.42
CA ASP A 554 -43.22 67.24 -16.90
C ASP A 554 -44.60 67.23 -16.17
N LEU A 555 -45.64 67.73 -16.85
CA LEU A 555 -46.99 67.82 -16.27
C LEU A 555 -47.64 66.43 -16.10
N ALA A 556 -47.25 65.43 -16.89
CA ALA A 556 -47.75 64.08 -16.84
C ALA A 556 -47.45 63.42 -15.49
N ASP A 557 -46.27 63.63 -14.92
CA ASP A 557 -45.84 63.12 -13.62
C ASP A 557 -46.73 63.58 -12.48
N THR A 558 -47.02 64.89 -12.47
CA THR A 558 -47.94 65.46 -11.50
C THR A 558 -49.32 64.80 -11.61
N ALA A 559 -49.79 64.54 -12.85
CA ALA A 559 -51.07 63.89 -13.07
C ALA A 559 -51.05 62.42 -12.61
N THR A 560 -49.92 61.71 -12.82
CA THR A 560 -49.69 60.35 -12.37
C THR A 560 -49.66 60.26 -10.85
N MET A 561 -48.94 61.15 -10.17
CA MET A 561 -48.93 61.21 -8.70
C MET A 561 -50.33 61.52 -8.13
N LEU A 562 -51.06 62.48 -8.70
CA LEU A 562 -52.44 62.74 -8.28
C LEU A 562 -53.39 61.55 -8.57
N ALA A 563 -53.18 60.83 -9.68
CA ALA A 563 -53.95 59.64 -10.01
C ALA A 563 -53.62 58.46 -9.09
N ASN A 564 -52.37 58.31 -8.67
CA ASN A 564 -51.97 57.38 -7.62
C ASN A 564 -52.72 57.70 -6.33
N GLN A 565 -52.66 58.95 -5.88
CA GLN A 565 -53.22 59.34 -4.58
C GLN A 565 -54.75 59.30 -4.50
N PHE A 566 -55.45 59.60 -5.60
CA PHE A 566 -56.93 59.66 -5.59
C PHE A 566 -57.61 58.48 -6.28
N ASN A 567 -56.94 57.79 -7.19
CA ASN A 567 -57.52 56.70 -7.98
C ASN A 567 -56.78 55.36 -7.80
N GLY A 568 -55.69 55.32 -7.02
CA GLY A 568 -54.91 54.10 -6.78
C GLY A 568 -54.18 53.60 -8.01
N LEU A 569 -53.79 54.50 -8.93
CA LEU A 569 -52.92 54.15 -10.05
C LEU A 569 -51.59 53.60 -9.50
N ALA A 570 -51.19 52.41 -9.92
CA ALA A 570 -49.89 51.87 -9.53
C ALA A 570 -48.77 52.73 -10.11
N ILE A 571 -47.76 53.02 -9.30
CA ILE A 571 -46.52 53.70 -9.67
C ILE A 571 -45.38 52.69 -9.58
N LEU A 572 -44.40 52.84 -10.45
CA LEU A 572 -43.27 51.91 -10.59
C LEU A 572 -42.12 52.28 -9.64
N CYS A 573 -41.80 53.58 -9.56
CA CYS A 573 -40.79 54.10 -8.64
C CYS A 573 -41.42 55.09 -7.65
N PRO A 574 -41.72 54.66 -6.41
CA PRO A 574 -42.19 55.54 -5.34
C PRO A 574 -41.24 56.73 -5.08
N ASP A 575 -39.93 56.52 -5.14
CA ASP A 575 -38.93 57.55 -4.83
C ASP A 575 -38.89 58.64 -5.91
N ALA A 576 -39.13 58.28 -7.18
CA ALA A 576 -39.32 59.25 -8.26
C ALA A 576 -40.59 60.10 -8.08
N CYS A 577 -41.65 59.51 -7.50
CA CYS A 577 -42.90 60.22 -7.21
C CYS A 577 -42.81 61.12 -5.96
N ASP A 578 -41.88 60.87 -5.04
CA ASP A 578 -41.57 61.72 -3.89
C ASP A 578 -40.69 62.90 -4.32
N SER A 579 -41.29 63.80 -5.09
CA SER A 579 -40.59 64.91 -5.71
C SER A 579 -39.98 65.91 -4.72
N ASN A 580 -40.44 65.90 -3.45
CA ASN A 580 -39.92 66.78 -2.41
C ASN A 580 -39.09 66.07 -1.34
N ASP A 581 -38.85 64.77 -1.50
CA ASP A 581 -37.90 63.98 -0.73
C ASP A 581 -38.18 64.03 0.79
N ASP A 582 -39.47 63.89 1.16
CA ASP A 582 -39.87 63.88 2.58
C ASP A 582 -40.30 62.51 3.12
N GLY A 583 -40.13 61.46 2.30
CA GLY A 583 -40.47 60.07 2.57
C GLY A 583 -41.98 59.80 2.59
N HIS A 584 -42.79 60.73 2.07
CA HIS A 584 -44.25 60.68 2.15
C HIS A 584 -44.94 61.05 0.85
N LEU A 585 -45.31 60.05 0.06
CA LEU A 585 -46.15 60.24 -1.13
C LEU A 585 -47.53 60.85 -0.83
N ASN A 586 -47.70 62.14 -1.15
CA ASN A 586 -48.93 62.88 -0.95
C ASN A 586 -49.14 64.06 -1.96
N MET A 587 -50.05 64.99 -1.64
CA MET A 587 -50.32 66.14 -2.53
C MET A 587 -49.21 67.19 -2.52
N ALA A 588 -48.32 67.15 -1.52
CA ALA A 588 -47.15 68.02 -1.43
C ALA A 588 -46.24 67.81 -2.63
N ASP A 589 -46.04 66.57 -3.07
CA ASP A 589 -45.21 66.20 -4.22
C ASP A 589 -45.71 66.86 -5.51
N ALA A 590 -46.98 66.64 -5.83
CA ALA A 590 -47.61 67.26 -6.99
C ALA A 590 -47.53 68.81 -6.94
N VAL A 591 -47.63 69.40 -5.74
CA VAL A 591 -47.49 70.86 -5.57
C VAL A 591 -46.04 71.31 -5.74
N HIS A 592 -45.08 70.54 -5.22
CA HIS A 592 -43.65 70.80 -5.33
C HIS A 592 -43.23 70.79 -6.80
N LEU A 593 -43.54 69.71 -7.50
CA LEU A 593 -43.22 69.53 -8.92
C LEU A 593 -43.83 70.63 -9.80
N LEU A 594 -45.11 70.97 -9.62
CA LEU A 594 -45.75 72.06 -10.36
C LEU A 594 -45.15 73.45 -10.07
N ASN A 595 -44.69 73.69 -8.84
CA ASN A 595 -44.07 74.96 -8.49
C ASN A 595 -42.71 75.09 -9.18
N TRP A 596 -41.93 74.01 -9.25
CA TRP A 596 -40.69 73.98 -10.02
C TRP A 596 -40.96 74.22 -11.51
N LEU A 597 -41.82 73.40 -12.14
CA LEU A 597 -42.12 73.44 -13.58
C LEU A 597 -42.66 74.80 -14.08
N PHE A 598 -43.54 75.46 -13.30
CA PHE A 598 -44.29 76.63 -13.80
C PHE A 598 -44.15 77.91 -12.97
N LYS A 599 -43.57 77.86 -11.78
CA LYS A 599 -43.47 79.04 -10.88
C LYS A 599 -42.05 79.36 -10.44
N PHE A 600 -41.03 78.77 -11.07
CA PHE A 600 -39.63 78.98 -10.73
C PHE A 600 -39.34 78.65 -9.24
N GLY A 601 -39.97 77.59 -8.72
CA GLY A 601 -39.63 77.01 -7.43
C GLY A 601 -38.26 76.30 -7.45
N ASP A 602 -37.83 75.81 -6.29
CA ASP A 602 -36.61 75.01 -6.20
C ASP A 602 -36.78 73.68 -6.97
N PRO A 603 -35.72 73.17 -7.64
CA PRO A 603 -35.77 71.86 -8.28
C PRO A 603 -35.94 70.74 -7.25
N PRO A 604 -36.54 69.60 -7.65
CA PRO A 604 -36.48 68.37 -6.87
C PRO A 604 -35.07 68.10 -6.33
N PRO A 605 -34.93 67.65 -5.07
CA PRO A 605 -33.65 67.23 -4.50
C PRO A 605 -32.95 66.15 -5.33
N ALA A 606 -31.66 65.92 -5.08
CA ALA A 606 -30.89 64.88 -5.75
C ALA A 606 -31.63 63.51 -5.69
N PRO A 607 -31.62 62.66 -6.74
CA PRO A 607 -30.84 62.77 -7.98
C PRO A 607 -31.26 63.92 -8.91
N GLY A 608 -32.45 64.48 -8.67
CA GLY A 608 -32.96 65.66 -9.36
C GLY A 608 -33.74 65.31 -10.62
N PRO A 609 -34.29 66.31 -11.32
CA PRO A 609 -35.28 66.08 -12.37
C PRO A 609 -34.68 65.94 -13.79
N ILE A 610 -33.37 65.72 -13.91
CA ILE A 610 -32.66 65.75 -15.22
C ILE A 610 -31.79 64.52 -15.41
N ASP A 611 -30.95 64.24 -14.42
CA ASP A 611 -29.99 63.15 -14.47
C ASP A 611 -30.54 62.01 -13.61
N ASP A 612 -30.46 60.79 -14.11
CA ASP A 612 -30.78 59.59 -13.34
C ASP A 612 -29.71 59.42 -12.25
N GLY A 613 -30.13 59.00 -11.08
CA GLY A 613 -29.19 58.65 -10.02
C GLY A 613 -29.87 57.92 -8.88
N PRO A 614 -29.07 57.38 -7.95
CA PRO A 614 -29.61 56.68 -6.80
C PRO A 614 -30.26 57.65 -5.82
N ASP A 615 -31.13 57.11 -4.96
CA ASP A 615 -31.65 57.90 -3.86
C ASP A 615 -30.55 58.22 -2.84
N ALA A 616 -30.32 59.52 -2.62
CA ALA A 616 -29.35 59.99 -1.64
C ALA A 616 -29.88 59.89 -0.19
N THR A 617 -31.18 59.64 0.01
CA THR A 617 -31.81 59.55 1.33
C THR A 617 -32.04 58.12 1.79
N GLN A 618 -31.05 57.56 2.49
CA GLN A 618 -31.09 56.17 3.01
C GLN A 618 -32.15 55.87 4.11
N ASP A 619 -33.10 56.77 4.43
CA ASP A 619 -34.01 56.63 5.59
C ASP A 619 -35.46 57.03 5.30
N ASP A 620 -35.96 56.71 4.10
CA ASP A 620 -37.40 56.73 3.87
C ASP A 620 -38.05 55.33 4.05
N MET A 621 -39.38 55.32 4.20
CA MET A 621 -40.16 54.09 4.34
C MET A 621 -40.85 53.72 3.02
N LEU A 622 -40.36 54.25 1.89
CA LEU A 622 -40.95 54.00 0.60
C LEU A 622 -40.55 52.59 0.09
N PRO A 623 -41.42 51.94 -0.70
CA PRO A 623 -41.02 50.70 -1.37
C PRO A 623 -39.93 50.98 -2.40
N VAL A 624 -38.97 50.05 -2.52
CA VAL A 624 -37.92 50.07 -3.54
C VAL A 624 -38.51 50.31 -4.93
N CYS A 625 -37.87 51.19 -5.69
CA CYS A 625 -38.22 51.45 -7.08
C CYS A 625 -38.11 50.19 -7.95
N ASP A 626 -39.05 50.06 -8.87
CA ASP A 626 -39.02 49.14 -10.01
C ASP A 626 -38.92 50.00 -11.27
N SER A 627 -37.83 50.76 -11.38
CA SER A 627 -37.53 51.62 -12.53
C SER A 627 -37.03 50.76 -13.70
N ASP A 628 -37.34 51.16 -14.92
CA ASP A 628 -36.67 50.60 -16.11
C ASP A 628 -35.25 51.14 -16.30
N ASP A 629 -34.87 52.15 -15.51
CA ASP A 629 -33.53 52.67 -15.38
C ASP A 629 -32.80 52.00 -14.22
N THR A 630 -31.71 51.32 -14.55
CA THR A 630 -30.78 50.74 -13.58
C THR A 630 -29.37 51.17 -13.95
N ASN A 631 -28.53 51.48 -12.97
CA ASN A 631 -27.13 51.75 -13.24
C ASN A 631 -26.37 50.42 -13.24
N CYS A 632 -26.02 50.04 -14.48
CA CYS A 632 -25.15 48.98 -14.94
C CYS A 632 -24.70 49.36 -16.37
#